data_AF-A0AAD8KZJ6-F1
#
_entry.id   AF-A0AAD8KZJ6-F1
#
_cell.length_a   1.000
_cell.length_b   1.000
_cell.length_c   1.000
_cell.angle_alpha   90.00
_cell.angle_beta   90.00
_cell.angle_gamma   90.00
#
_symmetry.space_group_name_H-M   'P 1'
#
loop_
_entity.id
_entity.type
_entity.pdbx_description
1 polymer ?
#
loop_
_entity_poly.entity_id
_entity_poly.type
_entity_poly.pdbx_seq_one_letter_code
_entity_poly.pdbx_strand_id
1 'polypeptide(L)'
;MSFGNPGKKDKGAALSSELGRYSGTDYTSTMSADDIDSFDILAWWKGREVEFPVLSTTARDLLSSQASTIALESAFSTCGRIISLRRTRLSPEAVEMCICLKDHLDAVNRIQYLMSLEDDIELE
;
A
#
# COMPACT_ATOMS: atom_id res chain seq x y z
N MET A 1 -31.60 18.36 52.83
CA MET A 1 -32.03 17.60 51.64
C MET A 1 -32.51 18.60 50.58
N SER A 2 -31.72 18.80 49.54
CA SER A 2 -32.22 19.20 48.22
C SER A 2 -31.12 18.84 47.22
N PHE A 3 -31.47 17.96 46.29
CA PHE A 3 -30.61 17.40 45.25
C PHE A 3 -30.64 18.34 44.04
N GLY A 4 -29.48 18.58 43.42
CA GLY A 4 -29.37 19.52 42.29
C GLY A 4 -28.12 19.32 41.44
N ASN A 5 -27.97 18.11 40.90
CA ASN A 5 -27.35 17.74 39.61
C ASN A 5 -25.93 18.22 39.23
N PRO A 6 -24.93 17.31 39.11
CA PRO A 6 -23.75 17.51 38.27
C PRO A 6 -23.97 16.84 36.91
N GLY A 7 -24.45 17.61 35.93
CA GLY A 7 -24.84 17.12 34.61
C GLY A 7 -24.18 17.85 33.44
N LYS A 8 -22.94 18.33 33.57
CA LYS A 8 -22.12 18.67 32.39
C LYS A 8 -21.36 17.42 31.96
N LYS A 9 -21.89 16.73 30.95
CA LYS A 9 -21.08 15.91 30.05
C LYS A 9 -21.44 16.30 28.63
N ASP A 10 -20.58 17.12 28.06
CA ASP A 10 -20.61 17.61 26.70
C ASP A 10 -20.64 16.42 25.72
N LYS A 11 -21.84 16.08 25.22
CA LYS A 11 -22.03 15.10 24.14
C LYS A 11 -21.89 15.75 22.76
N GLY A 12 -20.93 16.67 22.61
CA GLY A 12 -20.81 17.52 21.42
C GLY A 12 -19.52 17.37 20.61
N ALA A 13 -18.50 16.65 21.08
CA ALA A 13 -17.16 16.69 20.47
C ALA A 13 -16.73 15.41 19.73
N ALA A 14 -17.39 14.28 19.96
CA ALA A 14 -16.92 12.97 19.47
C ALA A 14 -17.32 12.62 18.02
N LEU A 15 -18.15 13.46 17.36
CA LEU A 15 -18.53 13.30 15.95
C LEU A 15 -17.74 14.24 15.01
N SER A 16 -16.76 14.99 15.53
CA SER A 16 -16.07 16.03 14.76
C SER A 16 -14.79 15.56 14.05
N SER A 17 -14.20 14.43 14.44
CA SER A 17 -12.97 13.94 13.80
C SER A 17 -13.28 12.96 12.67
N GLU A 18 -12.52 13.03 11.59
CA GLU A 18 -12.59 12.08 10.47
C GLU A 18 -12.48 10.63 10.97
N LEU A 19 -11.57 10.37 11.92
CA LEU A 19 -11.37 9.05 12.51
C LEU A 19 -12.62 8.55 13.24
N GLY A 20 -13.27 9.41 14.04
CA GLY A 20 -14.50 9.04 14.74
C GLY A 20 -15.63 8.69 13.77
N ARG A 21 -15.74 9.43 12.66
CA ARG A 21 -16.71 9.16 11.59
C ARG A 21 -16.42 7.85 10.85
N TYR A 22 -15.15 7.61 10.50
CA TYR A 22 -14.72 6.36 9.86
C TYR A 22 -14.98 5.15 10.77
N SER A 23 -14.52 5.18 12.02
CA SER A 23 -14.69 4.07 12.96
C SER A 23 -16.15 3.78 13.35
N GLY A 24 -17.02 4.79 13.28
CA GLY A 24 -18.44 4.64 13.57
C GLY A 24 -19.29 4.12 12.41
N THR A 25 -18.70 3.97 11.22
CA THR A 25 -19.42 3.53 10.01
C THR A 25 -19.05 2.09 9.68
N ASP A 26 -20.06 1.27 9.42
CA ASP A 26 -19.87 -0.08 8.94
C ASP A 26 -19.83 -0.09 7.40
N TYR A 27 -18.66 -0.38 6.84
CA TYR A 27 -18.43 -0.41 5.40
C TYR A 27 -18.47 -1.82 4.81
N THR A 28 -18.40 -2.85 5.65
CA THR A 28 -18.23 -4.23 5.23
C THR A 28 -19.55 -5.00 5.17
N SER A 29 -20.54 -4.61 5.99
CA SER A 29 -21.82 -5.33 6.06
C SER A 29 -22.65 -5.29 4.78
N THR A 30 -22.35 -4.37 3.86
CA THR A 30 -23.03 -4.28 2.57
C THR A 30 -22.27 -4.96 1.43
N MET A 31 -21.07 -5.51 1.68
CA MET A 31 -20.24 -6.11 0.64
C MET A 31 -20.50 -7.62 0.56
N SER A 32 -20.74 -8.12 -0.66
CA SER A 32 -20.78 -9.57 -0.92
C SER A 32 -19.36 -10.14 -1.00
N ALA A 33 -19.23 -11.48 -1.00
CA ALA A 33 -17.93 -12.12 -1.16
C ALA A 33 -17.25 -11.76 -2.50
N ASP A 34 -18.03 -11.62 -3.58
CA ASP A 34 -17.53 -11.24 -4.90
C ASP A 34 -17.06 -9.77 -4.94
N ASP A 35 -17.72 -8.89 -4.18
CA ASP A 35 -17.31 -7.49 -4.04
C ASP A 35 -15.99 -7.33 -3.28
N ILE A 36 -15.69 -8.26 -2.36
CA ILE A 36 -14.45 -8.25 -1.58
C ILE A 36 -13.26 -8.69 -2.46
N ASP A 37 -13.44 -9.70 -3.31
CA ASP A 37 -12.36 -10.21 -4.18
C ASP A 37 -11.92 -9.18 -5.22
N SER A 38 -12.87 -8.38 -5.72
CA SER A 38 -12.62 -7.29 -6.67
C SER A 38 -12.35 -5.94 -6.00
N PHE A 39 -12.19 -5.90 -4.68
CA PHE A 39 -12.10 -4.65 -3.94
C PHE A 39 -10.74 -3.95 -4.07
N ASP A 40 -10.72 -2.82 -4.77
CA ASP A 40 -9.57 -1.92 -4.79
C ASP A 40 -9.64 -0.92 -3.63
N ILE A 41 -8.89 -1.22 -2.55
CA ILE A 41 -8.80 -0.37 -1.36
C ILE A 41 -8.24 1.04 -1.66
N LEU A 42 -7.32 1.19 -2.63
CA LEU A 42 -6.75 2.49 -2.97
C LEU A 42 -7.75 3.33 -3.77
N ALA A 43 -8.48 2.72 -4.70
CA ALA A 43 -9.57 3.38 -5.42
C ALA A 43 -10.71 3.77 -4.47
N TRP A 44 -11.01 2.93 -3.48
CA TRP A 44 -12.01 3.23 -2.45
C TRP A 44 -11.64 4.47 -1.62
N TRP A 45 -10.38 4.56 -1.16
CA TRP A 45 -9.88 5.75 -0.44
C TRP A 45 -9.86 6.99 -1.33
N LYS A 46 -9.52 6.85 -2.62
CA LYS A 46 -9.55 7.94 -3.60
C LYS A 46 -10.96 8.48 -3.79
N GLY A 47 -11.99 7.63 -3.82
CA GLY A 47 -13.39 8.05 -3.91
C GLY A 47 -13.88 8.83 -2.69
N ARG A 48 -13.13 8.81 -1.57
CA ARG A 48 -13.52 9.36 -0.27
C ARG A 48 -12.64 10.53 0.19
N GLU A 49 -11.78 11.07 -0.67
CA GLU A 49 -10.91 12.20 -0.34
C GLU A 49 -11.68 13.44 0.14
N VAL A 50 -12.89 13.67 -0.39
CA VAL A 50 -13.73 14.80 0.05
C VAL A 50 -14.31 14.56 1.44
N GLU A 51 -14.61 13.30 1.77
CA GLU A 51 -15.22 12.91 3.03
C GLU A 51 -14.19 12.79 4.16
N PHE A 52 -12.98 12.33 3.82
CA PHE A 52 -11.90 12.03 4.75
C PHE A 52 -10.53 12.48 4.19
N PRO A 53 -10.28 13.78 3.99
CA PRO A 53 -9.07 14.28 3.33
C PRO A 53 -7.76 13.91 4.07
N VAL A 54 -7.78 13.87 5.40
CA VAL A 54 -6.58 13.52 6.19
C VAL A 54 -6.37 12.01 6.21
N LEU A 55 -7.43 11.23 6.42
CA LEU A 55 -7.32 9.77 6.44
C LEU A 55 -7.02 9.19 5.06
N SER A 56 -7.62 9.71 3.98
CA SER A 56 -7.37 9.21 2.62
C SER A 56 -5.91 9.39 2.20
N THR A 57 -5.30 10.52 2.58
CA THR A 57 -3.88 10.80 2.34
C THR A 57 -3.00 9.83 3.14
N THR A 58 -3.28 9.70 4.44
CA THR A 58 -2.51 8.80 5.32
C THR A 58 -2.65 7.33 4.87
N ALA A 59 -3.86 6.91 4.50
CA ALA A 59 -4.13 5.57 4.02
C ALA A 59 -3.41 5.28 2.71
N ARG A 60 -3.38 6.22 1.77
CA ARG A 60 -2.58 6.09 0.54
C ARG A 60 -1.12 5.84 0.86
N ASP A 61 -0.50 6.65 1.72
CA ASP A 61 0.92 6.56 2.01
C ASP A 61 1.27 5.23 2.69
N LEU A 62 0.46 4.80 3.66
CA LEU A 62 0.64 3.53 4.38
C LEU A 62 0.42 2.31 3.48
N LEU A 63 -0.71 2.28 2.75
CA LEU A 63 -1.10 1.13 1.94
C LEU A 63 -0.28 1.01 0.65
N SER A 64 0.13 2.13 0.06
CA SER A 64 1.06 2.12 -1.07
C SER A 64 2.46 1.67 -0.66
N SER A 65 2.89 1.95 0.58
CA SER A 65 4.20 1.53 1.07
C SER A 65 4.21 0.06 1.52
N GLN A 66 3.11 -0.52 2.01
CA GLN A 66 3.10 -1.92 2.46
C GLN A 66 3.34 -2.94 1.33
N ALA A 67 3.21 -2.53 0.08
CA ALA A 67 3.65 -3.32 -1.06
C ALA A 67 5.20 -3.50 -1.11
N SER A 68 5.98 -2.64 -0.45
CA SER A 68 7.45 -2.64 -0.60
C SER A 68 8.15 -3.74 0.20
N THR A 69 7.68 -4.14 1.39
CA THR A 69 8.42 -5.14 2.20
C THR A 69 8.46 -6.52 1.54
N ILE A 70 7.31 -7.00 1.04
CA ILE A 70 7.22 -8.29 0.34
C ILE A 70 7.90 -8.22 -1.05
N ALA A 71 7.75 -7.08 -1.74
CA ALA A 71 8.46 -6.83 -2.99
C ALA A 71 9.98 -6.77 -2.80
N LEU A 72 10.48 -6.26 -1.67
CA LEU A 72 11.91 -6.21 -1.37
C LEU A 72 12.50 -7.59 -1.09
N GLU A 73 11.79 -8.50 -0.39
CA GLU A 73 12.25 -9.88 -0.21
C GLU A 73 12.29 -10.64 -1.54
N SER A 74 11.27 -10.47 -2.39
CA SER A 74 11.23 -11.03 -3.75
C SER A 74 12.33 -10.43 -4.63
N ALA A 75 12.48 -9.10 -4.64
CA ALA A 75 13.53 -8.40 -5.38
C ALA A 75 14.93 -8.77 -4.88
N PHE A 76 15.14 -8.98 -3.57
CA PHE A 76 16.42 -9.42 -3.02
C PHE A 76 16.74 -10.86 -3.43
N SER A 77 15.75 -11.76 -3.41
CA SER A 77 15.89 -13.13 -3.91
C SER A 77 16.24 -13.17 -5.41
N THR A 78 15.52 -12.39 -6.22
CA THR A 78 15.73 -12.27 -7.66
C THR A 78 17.07 -11.61 -7.99
N CYS A 79 17.42 -10.52 -7.29
CA CYS A 79 18.74 -9.89 -7.41
C CYS A 79 19.85 -10.87 -7.01
N GLY A 80 19.72 -11.63 -5.93
CA GLY A 80 20.69 -12.66 -5.54
C GLY A 80 20.97 -13.66 -6.68
N ARG A 81 19.93 -14.07 -7.40
CA ARG A 81 20.03 -14.99 -8.55
C ARG A 81 20.67 -14.33 -9.78
N ILE A 82 20.20 -13.14 -10.17
CA ILE A 82 20.73 -12.38 -11.32
C ILE A 82 22.20 -12.00 -11.09
N ILE A 83 22.55 -11.59 -9.86
CA ILE A 83 23.91 -11.23 -9.47
C ILE A 83 24.81 -12.46 -9.51
N SER A 84 24.34 -13.63 -9.06
CA SER A 84 25.09 -14.89 -9.17
C SER A 84 25.43 -15.26 -10.62
N LEU A 85 24.47 -15.09 -11.55
CA LEU A 85 24.64 -15.37 -12.98
C LEU A 85 25.53 -14.33 -13.72
N ARG A 86 25.40 -13.04 -13.40
CA ARG A 86 26.14 -11.94 -14.07
C ARG A 86 27.52 -11.67 -13.49
N ARG A 87 27.87 -12.24 -12.33
CA ARG A 87 29.16 -12.03 -11.65
C ARG A 87 30.38 -12.58 -12.38
N THR A 88 30.22 -13.26 -13.51
CA THR A 88 31.38 -13.68 -14.30
C THR A 88 32.08 -12.48 -14.97
N ARG A 89 31.44 -11.30 -15.12
CA ARG A 89 32.04 -10.17 -15.88
C ARG A 89 31.72 -8.72 -15.45
N LEU A 90 30.88 -8.46 -14.44
CA LEU A 90 30.47 -7.07 -14.06
C LEU A 90 30.85 -6.70 -12.62
N SER A 91 31.20 -5.42 -12.40
CA SER A 91 31.42 -4.88 -11.06
C SER A 91 30.10 -4.73 -10.28
N PRO A 92 30.13 -4.78 -8.94
CA PRO A 92 28.93 -4.60 -8.10
C PRO A 92 28.21 -3.27 -8.37
N GLU A 93 28.95 -2.20 -8.63
CA GLU A 93 28.41 -0.87 -8.94
C GLU A 93 27.66 -0.86 -10.28
N ALA A 94 28.19 -1.53 -11.31
CA ALA A 94 27.51 -1.65 -12.61
C ALA A 94 26.21 -2.44 -12.50
N VAL A 95 26.19 -3.46 -11.64
CA VAL A 95 24.99 -4.26 -11.36
C VAL A 95 23.91 -3.41 -10.68
N GLU A 96 24.26 -2.63 -9.66
CA GLU A 96 23.33 -1.74 -8.97
C GLU A 96 22.71 -0.72 -9.92
N MET A 97 23.53 -0.07 -10.76
CA MET A 97 23.06 0.86 -11.78
C MET A 97 22.09 0.18 -12.78
N CYS A 98 22.38 -1.04 -13.22
CA CYS A 98 21.48 -1.78 -14.10
C CYS A 98 20.14 -2.12 -13.44
N ILE A 99 20.15 -2.48 -12.15
CA ILE A 99 18.92 -2.80 -11.40
C ILE A 99 18.08 -1.54 -11.21
N CYS A 100 18.68 -0.42 -10.77
CA CYS A 100 17.98 0.85 -10.61
C CYS A 100 17.40 1.37 -11.94
N LEU A 101 18.17 1.30 -13.03
CA LEU A 101 17.70 1.72 -14.35
C LEU A 101 16.52 0.86 -14.83
N LYS A 102 16.62 -0.46 -14.63
CA LYS A 102 15.55 -1.39 -15.01
C LYS A 102 14.28 -1.13 -14.20
N ASP A 103 14.37 -1.03 -12.88
CA ASP A 103 13.23 -0.73 -12.01
C ASP A 103 12.57 0.61 -12.39
N HIS A 104 13.36 1.64 -12.68
CA HIS A 104 12.84 2.92 -13.14
C HIS A 104 12.06 2.81 -14.46
N LEU A 105 12.60 2.10 -15.45
CA LEU A 105 11.91 1.87 -16.73
C LEU A 105 10.63 1.05 -16.55
N ASP A 106 10.65 0.05 -15.67
CA ASP A 106 9.51 -0.80 -15.39
C ASP A 106 8.41 -0.02 -14.63
N ALA A 107 8.78 0.90 -13.74
CA ALA A 107 7.86 1.82 -13.07
C ALA A 107 7.16 2.76 -14.06
N VAL A 108 7.93 3.36 -14.98
CA VAL A 108 7.40 4.25 -16.03
C VAL A 108 6.40 3.53 -16.91
N ASN A 109 6.68 2.28 -17.27
CA ASN A 109 5.80 1.44 -18.08
C ASN A 109 4.68 0.76 -17.28
N ARG A 110 4.64 0.91 -15.95
CA ARG A 110 3.71 0.23 -15.02
C ARG A 110 3.75 -1.30 -15.13
N ILE A 111 4.93 -1.87 -15.40
CA ILE A 111 5.15 -3.31 -15.56
C ILE A 111 5.96 -3.94 -14.41
N GLN A 112 6.16 -3.22 -13.30
CA GLN A 112 6.92 -3.73 -12.15
C GLN A 112 6.38 -5.07 -11.60
N TYR A 113 5.07 -5.34 -11.75
CA TYR A 113 4.46 -6.59 -11.29
C TYR A 113 4.81 -7.81 -12.17
N LEU A 114 5.10 -7.60 -13.45
CA LEU A 114 5.38 -8.69 -14.40
C LEU A 114 6.73 -9.37 -14.14
N MET A 115 7.65 -8.70 -13.45
CA MET A 115 8.96 -9.26 -13.10
C MET A 115 8.94 -10.24 -11.93
N SER A 116 7.81 -10.39 -11.21
CA SER A 116 7.78 -11.20 -9.98
C SER A 116 7.39 -12.66 -10.21
N LEU A 117 7.01 -13.08 -11.42
CA LEU A 117 6.54 -14.44 -11.66
C LEU A 117 7.25 -15.02 -12.89
N GLU A 118 8.23 -15.88 -12.60
CA GLU A 118 8.59 -17.02 -13.46
C GLU A 118 9.27 -16.76 -14.81
N ASP A 119 9.90 -15.61 -15.03
CA ASP A 119 10.89 -15.55 -16.11
C ASP A 119 12.21 -16.17 -15.63
N ASP A 120 12.26 -17.51 -15.68
CA ASP A 120 13.52 -18.20 -15.95
C ASP A 120 14.09 -17.56 -17.22
N ILE A 121 15.12 -16.74 -17.05
CA ILE A 121 15.83 -16.13 -18.16
C ILE A 121 16.54 -17.27 -18.90
N GLU A 122 15.84 -17.94 -19.82
CA GLU A 122 16.45 -18.78 -20.84
C GLU A 122 17.29 -17.87 -21.74
N LEU A 123 18.57 -17.75 -21.39
CA LEU A 123 19.61 -17.19 -22.23
C LEU A 123 20.07 -18.28 -23.20
N GLU A 124 19.57 -18.25 -24.43
CA GLU A 124 20.23 -18.88 -25.59
C GLU A 124 21.47 -18.07 -26.00
#